data_AF-A0A1B2IXH9-F1
#
_entry.id   AF-A0A1B2IXH9-F1
#
_cell.length_a   1.000
_cell.length_b   1.000
_cell.length_c   1.000
_cell.angle_alpha   90.00
_cell.angle_beta   90.00
_cell.angle_gamma   90.00
#
_symmetry.space_group_name_H-M   'P 1'
#
loop_
_entity.id
_entity.type
_entity.pdbx_description
1 polymer ?
#
loop_
_entity_poly.entity_id
_entity_poly.type
_entity_poly.pdbx_seq_one_letter_code
_entity_poly.pdbx_strand_id
1 'polypeptide(L)'
;MNQLKKDTQVNFRTNSQVLQEAKAVFAEKHLDASQGFNMFLEFVASRKELPFKTNDELEREKLIDQLQKRVQHNESEINKGNYTTLNQLEREFFE
;
A
#
# COMPACT_ATOMS: atom_id res chain seq x y z
N MET A 1 12.41 20.34 27.37
CA MET A 1 12.08 19.72 26.07
C MET A 1 13.35 19.73 25.24
N ASN A 2 13.91 18.58 24.87
CA ASN A 2 15.11 18.52 24.03
C ASN A 2 14.74 19.03 22.63
N GLN A 3 15.26 20.20 22.24
CA GLN A 3 15.21 20.63 20.86
C GLN A 3 16.07 19.68 20.03
N LEU A 4 15.47 19.01 19.04
CA LEU A 4 16.20 18.18 18.09
C LEU A 4 17.13 19.08 17.28
N LYS A 5 18.44 18.88 17.42
CA LYS A 5 19.45 19.63 16.68
C LYS A 5 19.53 19.08 15.26
N LYS A 6 19.33 19.93 14.25
CA LYS A 6 19.50 19.59 12.84
C LYS A 6 20.99 19.70 12.45
N ASP A 7 21.79 18.72 12.80
CA ASP A 7 23.25 18.71 12.58
C ASP A 7 23.71 17.73 11.50
N THR A 8 22.79 16.94 10.95
CA THR A 8 23.09 15.90 9.97
C THR A 8 22.46 16.25 8.61
N GLN A 9 23.25 16.16 7.54
CA GLN A 9 22.78 16.33 6.17
C GLN A 9 22.62 14.96 5.49
N VAL A 10 21.50 14.77 4.81
CA VAL A 10 21.21 13.57 4.00
C VAL A 10 21.00 14.00 2.55
N ASN A 11 21.69 13.32 1.62
CA ASN A 11 21.50 13.51 0.18
C ASN A 11 20.98 12.21 -0.42
N PHE A 12 19.88 12.26 -1.17
CA PHE A 12 19.34 11.12 -1.90
C PHE A 12 18.93 11.53 -3.30
N ARG A 13 18.97 10.57 -4.23
CA ARG A 13 18.51 10.78 -5.61
C ARG A 13 17.01 10.52 -5.67
N THR A 14 16.29 11.36 -6.40
CA THR A 14 14.85 11.20 -6.65
C THR A 14 14.51 11.66 -8.06
N ASN A 15 13.30 11.38 -8.51
CA ASN A 15 12.78 11.87 -9.78
C ASN A 15 12.48 13.39 -9.68
N SER A 16 12.95 14.15 -10.67
CA SER A 16 12.82 15.62 -10.68
C SER A 16 11.37 16.08 -10.78
N GLN A 17 10.53 15.41 -11.56
CA GLN A 17 9.12 15.74 -11.69
C GLN A 17 8.36 15.51 -10.38
N VAL A 18 8.55 14.33 -9.77
CA VAL A 18 7.95 14.00 -8.45
C VAL A 18 8.36 15.01 -7.38
N LEU A 19 9.62 15.44 -7.39
CA LEU A 19 10.09 16.46 -6.45
C LEU A 19 9.39 17.81 -6.64
N GLN A 20 9.14 18.23 -7.89
CA GLN A 20 8.45 19.49 -8.16
C GLN A 20 6.98 19.42 -7.72
N GLU A 21 6.30 18.32 -8.02
CA GLU A 21 4.91 18.08 -7.59
C GLU A 21 4.81 18.07 -6.06
N ALA A 22 5.71 17.36 -5.36
CA ALA A 22 5.74 17.36 -3.90
C ALA A 22 6.02 18.75 -3.31
N LYS A 23 6.90 19.55 -3.93
CA LYS A 23 7.17 20.92 -3.50
C LYS A 23 5.93 21.82 -3.59
N ALA A 24 5.10 21.66 -4.62
CA ALA A 24 3.85 22.41 -4.73
C ALA A 24 2.92 22.09 -3.56
N VAL A 25 2.77 20.81 -3.21
CA VAL A 25 1.95 20.37 -2.06
C VAL A 25 2.50 20.88 -0.72
N PHE A 26 3.83 20.89 -0.53
CA PHE A 26 4.43 21.47 0.66
C PHE A 26 4.18 22.97 0.74
N ALA A 27 4.32 23.70 -0.38
CA ALA A 27 4.08 25.14 -0.44
C ALA A 27 2.63 25.51 -0.12
N GLU A 28 1.64 24.73 -0.58
CA GLU A 28 0.22 24.88 -0.21
C GLU A 28 0.01 24.76 1.31
N LYS A 29 0.86 24.00 2.00
CA LYS A 29 0.83 23.81 3.45
C LYS A 29 1.77 24.77 4.21
N HIS A 30 2.34 25.75 3.52
CA HIS A 30 3.36 26.67 4.06
C HIS A 30 4.60 25.96 4.62
N LEU A 31 4.96 24.82 4.03
CA LEU A 31 6.14 24.03 4.38
C LEU A 31 7.15 24.05 3.24
N ASP A 32 8.44 23.96 3.58
CA ASP A 32 9.48 23.60 2.63
C ASP A 32 9.73 22.08 2.61
N ALA A 33 10.41 21.61 1.57
CA ALA A 33 10.71 20.17 1.41
C ALA A 33 11.57 19.61 2.55
N SER A 34 12.43 20.43 3.15
CA SER A 34 13.28 20.02 4.28
C SER A 34 12.45 19.84 5.55
N GLN A 35 11.48 20.72 5.79
CA GLN A 35 10.52 20.60 6.90
C GLN A 35 9.67 19.34 6.72
N GLY A 36 9.11 19.11 5.52
CA GLY A 36 8.34 17.91 5.23
C GLY A 36 9.15 16.62 5.43
N PHE A 37 10.40 16.59 4.98
CA PHE A 37 11.28 15.44 5.17
C PHE A 37 11.67 15.22 6.64
N ASN A 38 11.94 16.28 7.39
CA ASN A 38 12.21 16.16 8.82
C ASN A 38 10.99 15.64 9.58
N MET A 39 9.77 16.09 9.24
CA MET A 39 8.54 15.56 9.81
C MET A 39 8.35 14.07 9.52
N PHE A 40 8.72 13.63 8.31
CA PHE A 40 8.74 12.20 7.96
C PHE A 40 9.70 11.41 8.87
N LEU A 41 10.94 11.89 9.04
CA LEU A 41 11.92 11.22 9.92
C LEU A 41 11.45 11.20 11.38
N GLU A 42 10.89 12.31 11.88
CA GLU A 42 10.32 12.40 13.23
C GLU A 42 9.16 11.43 13.43
N PHE A 43 8.27 11.30 12.43
CA PHE A 43 7.17 10.34 12.46
C PHE A 43 7.68 8.91 12.56
N VAL A 44 8.61 8.51 11.68
CA VAL A 44 9.17 7.16 11.67
C VAL A 44 9.92 6.87 12.97
N ALA A 45 10.70 7.83 13.47
CA ALA A 45 11.45 7.67 14.71
C ALA A 45 10.55 7.55 15.95
N SER A 46 9.45 8.31 15.99
CA SER A 46 8.52 8.33 17.13
C SER A 46 7.56 7.15 17.13
N ARG A 47 7.01 6.78 15.97
CA ARG A 47 5.97 5.75 15.86
C ARG A 47 6.48 4.37 15.49
N LYS A 48 7.73 4.27 15.05
CA LYS A 48 8.35 3.01 14.58
C LYS A 48 7.60 2.37 13.41
N GLU A 49 6.90 3.18 12.63
CA GLU A 49 6.12 2.75 11.46
C GLU A 49 6.25 3.79 10.32
N LEU A 50 5.99 3.36 9.09
CA LEU A 50 5.92 4.25 7.94
C LEU A 50 4.52 4.90 7.86
N PRO A 51 4.42 6.19 7.51
CA PRO A 51 3.13 6.87 7.33
C PRO A 51 2.41 6.48 6.02
N PHE A 52 2.92 5.48 5.31
CA PHE A 52 2.37 4.94 4.08
C PHE A 52 2.62 3.45 4.01
N LYS A 53 1.78 2.75 3.25
CA LYS A 53 1.98 1.34 2.95
C LYS A 53 3.10 1.20 1.92
N THR A 54 3.94 0.21 2.14
CA THR A 54 4.92 -0.24 1.15
C THR A 54 4.23 -0.86 -0.06
N ASN A 55 4.96 -0.97 -1.18
CA ASN A 55 4.43 -1.62 -2.38
C ASN A 55 4.00 -3.07 -2.07
N ASP A 56 4.78 -3.80 -1.29
CA ASP A 56 4.48 -5.19 -0.90
C ASP A 56 3.18 -5.29 -0.09
N GLU A 57 2.94 -4.34 0.82
CA GLU A 57 1.68 -4.28 1.57
C GLU A 57 0.49 -3.96 0.67
N LEU A 58 0.65 -3.05 -0.29
CA LEU A 58 -0.38 -2.73 -1.27
C LEU A 58 -0.68 -3.91 -2.20
N GLU A 59 0.34 -4.66 -2.63
CA GLU A 59 0.17 -5.87 -3.45
C GLU A 59 -0.53 -6.97 -2.67
N ARG A 60 -0.16 -7.17 -1.40
CA ARG A 60 -0.85 -8.11 -0.51
C ARG A 60 -2.32 -7.76 -0.35
N GLU A 61 -2.65 -6.48 -0.14
CA GLU A 61 -4.03 -6.04 -0.02
C GLU A 61 -4.83 -6.28 -1.29
N LYS A 62 -4.25 -6.00 -2.46
CA LYS A 62 -4.88 -6.30 -3.76
C LYS A 62 -5.14 -7.80 -3.92
N LEU A 63 -4.20 -8.65 -3.52
CA LEU A 63 -4.37 -10.10 -3.59
C LEU A 63 -5.51 -10.55 -2.67
N ILE A 64 -5.56 -10.04 -1.44
CA ILE A 64 -6.63 -10.36 -0.48
C ILE A 64 -8.00 -9.91 -1.02
N ASP A 65 -8.11 -8.69 -1.56
CA ASP A 65 -9.35 -8.18 -2.15
C ASP A 65 -9.80 -9.05 -3.34
N GLN A 66 -8.87 -9.47 -4.21
CA GLN A 66 -9.18 -10.39 -5.30
C GLN A 66 -9.65 -11.76 -4.80
N LEU A 67 -9.01 -12.30 -3.76
CA LEU A 67 -9.44 -13.56 -3.15
C LEU A 67 -10.84 -13.45 -2.54
N GLN A 68 -11.13 -12.37 -1.81
CA GLN A 68 -12.45 -12.12 -1.23
C GLN A 68 -13.53 -12.03 -2.32
N LYS A 69 -13.26 -11.30 -3.41
CA LYS A 69 -14.18 -11.23 -4.56
C LYS A 69 -14.41 -12.59 -5.21
N ARG A 70 -13.36 -13.41 -5.35
CA ARG A 70 -13.49 -14.78 -5.87
C ARG A 70 -14.33 -15.67 -4.96
N VAL A 71 -14.12 -15.59 -3.64
CA VAL A 71 -14.91 -16.35 -2.66
C VAL A 71 -16.38 -15.95 -2.74
N GLN A 72 -16.68 -14.65 -2.72
CA GLN A 72 -18.06 -14.15 -2.84
C GLN A 72 -18.72 -14.55 -4.16
N HIS A 73 -17.96 -14.52 -5.27
CA HIS A 73 -18.44 -15.00 -6.56
C HIS A 73 -18.77 -16.49 -6.51
N ASN A 74 -17.86 -17.32 -6.00
CA ASN A 74 -18.08 -18.76 -5.88
C ASN A 74 -19.28 -19.08 -4.99
N GLU A 75 -19.43 -18.40 -3.84
CA GLU A 75 -20.61 -18.54 -2.99
C GLU A 75 -21.91 -18.17 -3.73
N SER A 76 -21.88 -17.09 -4.53
CA SER A 76 -23.03 -16.69 -5.35
C SER A 76 -23.39 -17.75 -6.39
N GLU A 77 -22.39 -18.33 -7.07
CA GLU A 77 -22.61 -19.38 -8.07
C GLU A 77 -23.15 -20.66 -7.43
N ILE A 78 -22.60 -21.09 -6.29
CA ILE A 78 -23.12 -22.21 -5.51
C ILE A 78 -24.58 -21.97 -5.12
N ASN A 79 -24.90 -20.77 -4.61
CA ASN A 79 -26.27 -20.40 -4.21
C ASN A 79 -27.25 -20.36 -5.39
N LYS A 80 -26.79 -20.05 -6.61
CA LYS A 80 -27.59 -20.12 -7.84
C LYS A 80 -27.77 -21.56 -8.35
N GLY A 81 -27.12 -22.55 -7.72
CA GLY A 81 -27.12 -23.94 -8.17
C GLY A 81 -26.05 -24.25 -9.21
N ASN A 82 -25.15 -23.29 -9.50
CA ASN A 82 -24.03 -23.46 -10.43
C ASN A 82 -22.84 -24.05 -9.66
N TYR A 83 -22.89 -25.35 -9.40
CA TYR A 83 -21.81 -26.11 -8.79
C TYR A 83 -21.62 -27.46 -9.50
N THR A 84 -20.40 -27.98 -9.46
CA THR A 84 -20.10 -29.32 -9.98
C THR A 84 -19.96 -30.28 -8.81
N THR A 85 -20.67 -31.41 -8.88
CA THR A 85 -20.53 -32.47 -7.87
C THR A 85 -19.28 -33.30 -8.13
N LEU A 86 -18.76 -33.98 -7.10
CA LEU A 86 -17.57 -34.83 -7.24
C LEU A 86 -17.71 -35.84 -8.38
N ASN A 87 -18.86 -36.50 -8.49
CA ASN A 87 -19.15 -37.49 -9.54
C ASN A 87 -19.22 -36.90 -10.97
N GLN A 88 -19.48 -35.61 -11.12
CA GLN A 88 -19.40 -34.94 -12.43
C GLN A 88 -17.96 -34.58 -12.77
N LEU A 89 -17.21 -34.10 -11.77
CA LEU A 89 -15.81 -33.71 -11.92
C LEU A 89 -14.92 -34.91 -12.27
N GLU A 90 -15.17 -36.07 -11.65
CA GLU A 90 -14.45 -37.32 -11.95
C GLU A 90 -14.67 -37.78 -13.40
N ARG A 91 -15.88 -37.61 -13.94
CA ARG A 91 -16.20 -37.96 -15.33
C ARG A 91 -15.63 -36.97 -16.36
N GLU A 92 -15.45 -35.71 -16.00
CA GLU A 92 -14.88 -34.70 -16.92
C GLU A 92 -13.36 -34.74 -17.02
N PHE A 93 -12.66 -35.17 -15.95
CA PHE A 93 -11.20 -35.06 -15.87
C PHE A 93 -10.47 -36.40 -15.80
N PHE A 94 -11.15 -37.51 -15.52
CA PHE A 94 -10.51 -38.82 -15.31
C PHE A 94 -11.09 -39.97 -16.16
N GLU A 95 -12.00 -39.68 -17.09
CA GLU A 95 -12.42 -40.57 -18.19
C GLU A 95 -11.96 -40.01 -19.54
#